data_AF-A0A2M9D1B7-F1
#
_entry.id   AF-A0A2M9D1B7-F1
#
_cell.length_a   1.000
_cell.length_b   1.000
_cell.length_c   1.000
_cell.angle_alpha   90.00
_cell.angle_beta   90.00
_cell.angle_gamma   90.00
#
_symmetry.space_group_name_H-M   'P 1'
#
loop_
_entity.id
_entity.type
_entity.pdbx_description
1 polymer ?
#
loop_
_entity_poly.entity_id
_entity_poly.type
_entity_poly.pdbx_seq_one_letter_code
_entity_poly.pdbx_strand_id
1 'polypeptide(L)'
;MRNRATAAAIAGVVAVLIVGGCSAEPVVHSEMDGPMSLSMGNSGSISIRAPRNLPTTHEWSGTFGTFIPCMTTDDGPARVTGLEFADTTGPEPVSAVAYARTFDPATDTPIGSMRGKATDLDIGSTQLREGTEGLDVSATCSDDLGFEGPLTDEILISLTADERGAHVGDVTVTYLLADGSEHAVRTSWDFYLCGSEAPEELC
;
A
#
# COMPACT_ATOMS: atom_id res chain seq x y z
N MET A 1 52.93 -54.57 37.22
CA MET A 1 52.09 -53.73 38.11
C MET A 1 51.49 -52.61 37.29
N ARG A 2 50.28 -52.20 37.69
CA ARG A 2 49.33 -51.29 37.04
C ARG A 2 49.94 -49.98 36.51
N ASN A 3 49.44 -49.46 35.38
CA ASN A 3 48.48 -48.35 35.39
C ASN A 3 48.00 -48.01 33.97
N ARG A 4 46.68 -48.13 33.76
CA ARG A 4 45.93 -47.53 32.65
C ARG A 4 45.56 -46.11 33.06
N ALA A 5 45.92 -45.10 32.26
CA ALA A 5 45.40 -43.75 32.41
C ALA A 5 44.37 -43.51 31.30
N THR A 6 43.13 -43.34 31.74
CA THR A 6 41.95 -43.06 30.92
C THR A 6 41.96 -41.58 30.53
N ALA A 7 42.03 -41.27 29.23
CA ALA A 7 41.84 -39.91 28.73
C ALA A 7 40.33 -39.67 28.56
N ALA A 8 39.77 -38.76 29.35
CA ALA A 8 38.40 -38.29 29.21
C ALA A 8 38.37 -37.17 28.16
N ALA A 9 37.65 -37.39 27.06
CA ALA A 9 37.35 -36.36 26.08
C ALA A 9 36.16 -35.51 26.59
N ILE A 10 36.40 -34.22 26.86
CA ILE A 10 35.35 -33.25 27.15
C ILE A 10 34.80 -32.76 25.81
N ALA A 11 33.66 -33.28 25.39
CA ALA A 11 32.91 -32.75 24.26
C ALA A 11 32.18 -31.48 24.73
N GLY A 12 32.73 -30.32 24.40
CA GLY A 12 32.06 -29.04 24.59
C GLY A 12 30.91 -28.89 23.59
N VAL A 13 29.68 -29.03 24.07
CA VAL A 13 28.47 -28.69 23.30
C VAL A 13 28.34 -27.17 23.32
N VAL A 14 28.69 -26.52 22.21
CA VAL A 14 28.36 -25.12 21.96
C VAL A 14 26.88 -25.08 21.57
N ALA A 15 26.03 -24.73 22.54
CA ALA A 15 24.62 -24.43 22.28
C ALA A 15 24.53 -23.05 21.63
N VAL A 16 24.41 -23.03 20.30
CA VAL A 16 24.02 -21.83 19.56
C VAL A 16 22.53 -21.59 19.84
N LEU A 17 22.25 -20.67 20.76
CA LEU A 17 20.91 -20.11 20.95
C LEU A 17 20.58 -19.26 19.72
N ILE A 18 19.91 -19.87 18.74
CA ILE A 18 19.23 -19.15 17.68
C ILE A 18 18.06 -18.45 18.36
N VAL A 19 18.24 -17.18 18.73
CA VAL A 19 17.15 -16.28 19.07
C VAL A 19 16.41 -16.01 17.77
N GLY A 20 15.56 -16.96 17.38
CA GLY A 20 14.55 -16.75 16.37
C GLY A 20 13.58 -15.73 16.92
N GLY A 21 13.81 -14.45 16.62
CA GLY A 21 12.82 -13.41 16.84
C GLY A 21 11.61 -13.77 15.99
N CYS A 22 10.58 -14.33 16.62
CA CYS A 22 9.25 -14.26 16.06
C CYS A 22 8.92 -12.77 15.99
N SER A 23 9.14 -12.14 14.85
CA SER A 23 8.46 -10.88 14.55
C SER A 23 6.97 -11.22 14.69
N ALA A 24 6.30 -10.59 15.65
CA ALA A 24 4.87 -10.76 15.80
C ALA A 24 4.22 -10.33 14.48
N GLU A 25 3.30 -11.14 13.95
CA GLU A 25 2.55 -10.75 12.77
C GLU A 25 1.77 -9.44 13.09
N PRO A 26 1.66 -8.52 12.12
CA PRO A 26 0.96 -7.25 12.35
C PRO A 26 -0.50 -7.50 12.73
N VAL A 27 -1.04 -6.65 13.60
CA VAL A 27 -2.48 -6.67 13.91
C VAL A 27 -3.24 -6.09 12.73
N VAL A 28 -3.90 -6.95 11.96
CA VAL A 28 -4.69 -6.55 10.78
C VAL A 28 -6.09 -6.11 11.20
N HIS A 29 -6.54 -4.97 10.70
CA HIS A 29 -7.87 -4.44 10.92
C HIS A 29 -8.45 -3.82 9.64
N SER A 30 -9.78 -3.69 9.58
CA SER A 30 -10.49 -2.93 8.55
C SER A 30 -10.35 -1.42 8.77
N GLU A 31 -10.70 -0.64 7.75
CA GLU A 31 -10.86 0.81 7.89
C GLU A 31 -11.77 1.15 9.09
N MET A 32 -11.41 2.21 9.81
CA MET A 32 -12.08 2.71 11.02
C MET A 32 -12.09 1.78 12.25
N ASP A 33 -11.65 0.52 12.13
CA ASP A 33 -11.63 -0.46 13.24
C ASP A 33 -10.31 -0.52 14.01
N GLY A 34 -9.30 0.24 13.59
CA GLY A 34 -7.99 0.30 14.23
C GLY A 34 -7.38 1.70 14.18
N PRO A 35 -6.17 1.90 14.74
CA PRO A 35 -5.59 3.21 15.03
C PRO A 35 -5.46 4.14 13.82
N MET A 36 -5.16 3.59 12.65
CA MET A 36 -5.10 4.31 11.37
C MET A 36 -6.24 3.86 10.44
N SER A 37 -6.68 4.71 9.54
CA SER A 37 -7.61 4.39 8.44
C SER A 37 -7.14 5.03 7.14
N LEU A 38 -7.82 4.71 6.04
CA LEU A 38 -7.67 5.39 4.75
C LEU A 38 -8.98 6.14 4.45
N SER A 39 -8.90 7.37 3.93
CA SER A 39 -10.07 8.24 3.73
C SER A 39 -11.00 7.84 2.57
N MET A 40 -10.83 6.66 1.96
CA MET A 40 -11.58 6.29 0.75
C MET A 40 -12.83 5.46 1.06
N GLY A 41 -13.03 5.07 2.33
CA GLY A 41 -14.16 4.27 2.79
C GLY A 41 -13.95 2.77 2.60
N ASN A 42 -14.68 1.96 3.35
CA ASN A 42 -14.30 0.56 3.64
C ASN A 42 -14.18 -0.37 2.42
N SER A 43 -14.86 -0.08 1.32
CA SER A 43 -14.88 -0.93 0.12
C SER A 43 -15.39 -0.18 -1.10
N GLY A 44 -14.96 -0.59 -2.29
CA GLY A 44 -15.46 -0.02 -3.54
C GLY A 44 -14.75 -0.59 -4.75
N SER A 45 -15.10 -0.06 -5.91
CA SER A 45 -14.35 -0.35 -7.13
C SER A 45 -14.26 0.90 -7.99
N ILE A 46 -13.15 1.03 -8.69
CA ILE A 46 -12.92 2.11 -9.66
C ILE A 46 -12.24 1.55 -10.89
N SER A 47 -12.74 1.95 -12.07
CA SER A 47 -12.24 1.47 -13.34
C SER A 47 -11.87 2.61 -14.27
N ILE A 48 -10.80 2.40 -15.04
CA ILE A 48 -10.39 3.28 -16.13
C ILE A 48 -10.47 2.48 -17.42
N ARG A 49 -11.22 2.96 -18.41
CA ARG A 49 -11.25 2.34 -19.74
C ARG A 49 -10.05 2.76 -20.58
N ALA A 50 -9.47 1.80 -21.29
CA ALA A 50 -8.40 2.03 -22.25
C ALA A 50 -8.77 3.13 -23.27
N PRO A 51 -7.79 3.89 -23.77
CA PRO A 51 -8.01 4.81 -24.87
C PRO A 51 -8.57 4.09 -26.10
N ARG A 52 -9.60 4.66 -26.74
CA ARG A 52 -10.30 4.02 -27.88
C ARG A 52 -9.40 3.65 -29.07
N ASN A 53 -8.26 4.34 -29.22
CA ASN A 53 -7.33 4.17 -30.33
C ASN A 53 -5.99 3.60 -29.87
N LEU A 54 -5.93 2.97 -28.70
CA LEU A 54 -4.71 2.31 -28.25
C LEU A 54 -4.44 1.13 -29.20
N PRO A 55 -3.25 1.02 -29.82
CA PRO A 55 -2.90 -0.19 -30.55
C PRO A 55 -2.93 -1.37 -29.58
N THR A 56 -3.45 -2.52 -30.01
CA THR A 56 -3.62 -3.71 -29.13
C THR A 56 -2.29 -4.10 -28.47
N THR A 57 -1.18 -4.00 -29.20
CA THR A 57 0.16 -4.38 -28.70
C THR A 57 0.82 -3.39 -27.74
N HIS A 58 0.14 -2.33 -27.27
CA HIS A 58 0.75 -1.30 -26.43
C HIS A 58 0.33 -1.39 -24.97
N GLU A 59 1.31 -1.26 -24.09
CA GLU A 59 1.09 -0.99 -22.68
C GLU A 59 0.47 0.40 -22.50
N TRP A 60 -0.41 0.53 -21.51
CA TRP A 60 -0.95 1.81 -21.08
C TRP A 60 -1.12 1.82 -19.57
N SER A 61 -1.19 3.02 -18.98
CA SER A 61 -1.22 3.17 -17.54
C SER A 61 -2.42 3.99 -17.09
N GLY A 62 -2.80 3.77 -15.83
CA GLY A 62 -3.72 4.61 -15.10
C GLY A 62 -3.28 4.72 -13.64
N THR A 63 -3.64 5.83 -13.02
CA THR A 63 -3.32 6.15 -11.63
C THR A 63 -4.60 6.33 -10.86
N PHE A 64 -4.66 5.71 -9.70
CA PHE A 64 -5.72 5.81 -8.71
C PHE A 64 -5.16 6.55 -7.49
N GLY A 65 -5.99 7.33 -6.81
CA GLY A 65 -5.55 8.10 -5.65
C GLY A 65 -6.69 8.26 -4.64
N THR A 66 -6.62 9.35 -3.88
CA THR A 66 -7.53 9.69 -2.77
C THR A 66 -7.44 8.70 -1.60
N PHE A 67 -6.30 8.03 -1.48
CA PHE A 67 -5.94 7.24 -0.30
C PHE A 67 -5.17 8.14 0.64
N ILE A 68 -5.87 8.81 1.54
CA ILE A 68 -5.24 9.66 2.55
C ILE A 68 -5.23 8.88 3.85
N PRO A 69 -4.05 8.41 4.32
CA PRO A 69 -3.93 7.83 5.65
C PRO A 69 -4.28 8.86 6.71
N CYS A 70 -5.04 8.44 7.72
CA CYS A 70 -5.44 9.29 8.83
C CYS A 70 -5.57 8.47 10.12
N MET A 71 -5.44 9.12 11.27
CA MET A 71 -5.58 8.52 12.59
C MET A 71 -7.05 8.53 13.01
N THR A 72 -7.55 7.40 13.50
CA THR A 72 -8.93 7.25 14.04
C THR A 72 -8.97 7.45 15.56
N THR A 73 -7.82 7.34 16.20
CA THR A 73 -7.61 7.40 17.64
C THR A 73 -6.55 8.44 17.97
N ASP A 74 -6.43 8.79 19.25
CA ASP A 74 -5.37 9.66 19.76
C ASP A 74 -4.03 8.91 19.95
N ASP A 75 -3.89 7.67 19.42
CA ASP A 75 -2.72 6.79 19.59
C ASP A 75 -1.52 7.17 18.69
N GLY A 76 -1.58 8.31 17.99
CA GLY A 76 -0.61 8.70 16.97
C GLY A 76 0.83 8.96 17.44
N PRO A 77 1.74 9.36 16.53
CA PRO A 77 1.65 9.22 15.08
C PRO A 77 1.92 7.77 14.63
N ALA A 78 1.41 7.42 13.45
CA ALA A 78 1.78 6.19 12.76
C ALA A 78 2.87 6.46 11.71
N ARG A 79 3.72 5.48 11.44
CA ARG A 79 4.66 5.48 10.32
C ARG A 79 4.37 4.33 9.38
N VAL A 80 4.09 4.63 8.11
CA VAL A 80 3.89 3.59 7.09
C VAL A 80 5.21 2.86 6.84
N THR A 81 5.14 1.54 6.79
CA THR A 81 6.30 0.65 6.59
C THR A 81 6.17 -0.24 5.37
N GLY A 82 4.99 -0.29 4.74
CA GLY A 82 4.79 -1.06 3.53
C GLY A 82 3.38 -0.88 2.96
N LEU A 83 3.23 -1.29 1.71
CA LEU A 83 1.96 -1.40 1.01
C LEU A 83 1.99 -2.65 0.15
N GLU A 84 0.95 -3.46 0.26
CA GLU A 84 0.78 -4.71 -0.49
C GLU A 84 -0.59 -4.76 -1.16
N PHE A 85 -0.67 -5.47 -2.29
CA PHE A 85 -1.90 -5.82 -2.98
C PHE A 85 -2.11 -7.32 -2.84
N ALA A 86 -3.29 -7.76 -2.39
CA ALA A 86 -3.54 -9.17 -2.10
C ALA A 86 -4.50 -9.84 -3.09
N ASP A 87 -5.40 -9.09 -3.75
CA ASP A 87 -6.32 -9.65 -4.73
C ASP A 87 -5.81 -9.48 -6.17
N THR A 88 -5.80 -10.60 -6.90
CA THR A 88 -5.42 -10.75 -8.31
C THR A 88 -6.48 -11.52 -9.10
N THR A 89 -7.76 -11.45 -8.70
CA THR A 89 -8.86 -12.13 -9.40
C THR A 89 -9.05 -11.68 -10.86
N GLY A 90 -8.53 -10.51 -11.24
CA GLY A 90 -8.47 -10.04 -12.62
C GLY A 90 -7.12 -10.27 -13.32
N PRO A 91 -6.92 -9.66 -14.51
CA PRO A 91 -5.64 -9.71 -15.22
C PRO A 91 -4.50 -9.12 -14.38
N GLU A 92 -3.39 -9.84 -14.29
CA GLU A 92 -2.21 -9.34 -13.57
C GLU A 92 -1.64 -8.09 -14.29
N PRO A 93 -1.32 -7.02 -13.55
CA PRO A 93 -0.70 -5.84 -14.14
C PRO A 93 0.70 -6.16 -14.69
N VAL A 94 1.08 -5.46 -15.76
CA VAL A 94 2.48 -5.42 -16.21
C VAL A 94 3.37 -4.79 -15.12
N SER A 95 2.84 -3.78 -14.44
CA SER A 95 3.43 -3.25 -13.20
C SER A 95 2.39 -2.57 -12.32
N ALA A 96 2.59 -2.65 -11.02
CA ALA A 96 1.83 -1.90 -10.01
C ALA A 96 2.84 -1.18 -9.10
N VAL A 97 2.73 0.15 -9.02
CA VAL A 97 3.67 0.97 -8.24
C VAL A 97 2.87 1.93 -7.38
N ALA A 98 3.14 1.94 -6.08
CA ALA A 98 2.61 2.93 -5.17
C ALA A 98 3.54 4.15 -5.11
N TYR A 99 2.95 5.33 -5.01
CA TYR A 99 3.64 6.59 -4.79
C TYR A 99 3.03 7.29 -3.59
N ALA A 100 3.82 8.13 -2.95
CA ALA A 100 3.32 9.11 -2.01
C ALA A 100 3.50 10.51 -2.59
N ARG A 101 2.51 11.38 -2.38
CA ARG A 101 2.67 12.81 -2.60
C ARG A 101 2.16 13.58 -1.39
N THR A 102 2.78 14.72 -1.13
CA THR A 102 2.15 15.74 -0.28
C THR A 102 1.00 16.37 -1.06
N PHE A 103 -0.20 16.22 -0.54
CA PHE A 103 -1.44 16.75 -1.07
C PHE A 103 -1.84 18.01 -0.28
N ASP A 104 -1.84 19.15 -0.97
CA ASP A 104 -2.39 20.40 -0.45
C ASP A 104 -3.81 20.57 -0.99
N PRO A 105 -4.84 20.36 -0.20
CA PRO A 105 -6.18 20.42 -0.73
C PRO A 105 -6.68 21.82 -1.09
N ALA A 106 -5.96 22.87 -0.69
CA ALA A 106 -6.24 24.24 -1.12
C ALA A 106 -5.77 24.52 -2.55
N THR A 107 -4.77 23.77 -3.05
CA THR A 107 -4.16 24.01 -4.37
C THR A 107 -4.22 22.81 -5.30
N ASP A 108 -4.30 21.61 -4.77
CA ASP A 108 -4.20 20.36 -5.51
C ASP A 108 -5.59 19.80 -5.82
N THR A 109 -5.67 19.12 -6.96
CA THR A 109 -6.87 18.37 -7.33
C THR A 109 -6.75 16.94 -6.78
N PRO A 110 -7.76 16.43 -6.05
CA PRO A 110 -7.79 15.04 -5.62
C PRO A 110 -7.85 14.12 -6.84
N ILE A 111 -7.06 13.04 -6.81
CA ILE A 111 -7.03 12.07 -7.91
C ILE A 111 -7.90 10.90 -7.49
N GLY A 112 -9.15 10.84 -7.95
CA GLY A 112 -9.92 9.60 -7.82
C GLY A 112 -9.33 8.53 -8.75
N SER A 113 -9.37 8.81 -10.05
CA SER A 113 -8.68 8.03 -11.08
C SER A 113 -8.34 8.88 -12.29
N MET A 114 -7.24 8.55 -12.97
CA MET A 114 -6.77 9.26 -14.15
C MET A 114 -5.93 8.37 -15.05
N ARG A 115 -5.96 8.58 -16.36
CA ARG A 115 -5.07 7.90 -17.31
C ARG A 115 -3.65 8.47 -17.21
N GLY A 116 -2.64 7.61 -17.36
CA GLY A 116 -1.22 7.95 -17.22
C GLY A 116 -0.62 7.46 -15.90
N LYS A 117 0.71 7.48 -15.82
CA LYS A 117 1.47 7.17 -14.59
C LYS A 117 1.53 8.40 -13.70
N ALA A 118 1.62 8.21 -12.38
CA ALA A 118 1.72 9.31 -11.42
C ALA A 118 2.82 10.33 -11.78
N THR A 119 3.95 9.85 -12.29
CA THR A 119 5.10 10.67 -12.72
C THR A 119 4.83 11.58 -13.92
N ASP A 120 3.81 11.27 -14.70
CA ASP A 120 3.49 11.99 -15.95
C ASP A 120 2.34 12.99 -15.74
N LEU A 121 1.72 12.97 -14.56
CA LEU A 121 0.56 13.80 -14.25
C LEU A 121 1.01 15.17 -13.72
N ASP A 122 0.37 16.23 -14.19
CA ASP A 122 0.54 17.58 -13.64
C ASP A 122 -0.35 17.74 -12.41
N ILE A 123 0.18 17.32 -11.26
CA ILE A 123 -0.62 17.07 -10.04
C ILE A 123 -0.44 18.11 -8.94
N GLY A 124 0.12 19.29 -9.26
CA GLY A 124 0.23 20.43 -8.32
C GLY A 124 1.18 20.24 -7.13
N SER A 125 1.50 19.01 -6.75
CA SER A 125 2.28 18.68 -5.55
C SER A 125 3.78 18.93 -5.73
N THR A 126 4.44 19.36 -4.65
CA THR A 126 5.87 19.70 -4.65
C THR A 126 6.81 18.49 -4.51
N GLN A 127 6.34 17.31 -4.09
CA GLN A 127 7.17 16.10 -3.97
C GLN A 127 6.36 14.83 -4.21
N LEU A 128 6.49 14.23 -5.40
CA LEU A 128 6.09 12.85 -5.66
C LEU A 128 7.26 11.93 -5.34
N ARG A 129 7.00 10.87 -4.58
CA ARG A 129 8.00 9.87 -4.21
C ARG A 129 7.48 8.48 -4.53
N GLU A 130 8.33 7.64 -5.10
CA GLU A 130 8.03 6.23 -5.28
C GLU A 130 8.07 5.49 -3.93
N GLY A 131 7.08 4.65 -3.68
CA GLY A 131 6.87 3.95 -2.41
C GLY A 131 6.16 4.79 -1.34
N THR A 132 5.62 4.09 -0.35
CA THR A 132 4.89 4.67 0.79
C THR A 132 5.65 4.55 2.11
N GLU A 133 6.77 3.82 2.13
CA GLU A 133 7.54 3.63 3.36
C GLU A 133 8.06 4.96 3.91
N GLY A 134 7.96 5.15 5.22
CA GLY A 134 8.41 6.35 5.92
C GLY A 134 7.42 7.52 5.92
N LEU A 135 6.20 7.36 5.39
CA LEU A 135 5.15 8.37 5.56
C LEU A 135 4.75 8.46 7.03
N ASP A 136 4.72 9.68 7.56
CA ASP A 136 4.32 9.96 8.93
C ASP A 136 2.86 10.46 8.94
N VAL A 137 1.99 9.71 9.61
CA VAL A 137 0.55 9.93 9.65
C VAL A 137 0.16 10.44 11.03
N SER A 138 -0.28 11.69 11.08
CA SER A 138 -0.73 12.34 12.32
C SER A 138 -2.06 13.07 12.18
N ALA A 139 -2.56 13.26 10.96
CA ALA A 139 -3.84 13.91 10.73
C ALA A 139 -4.97 12.98 11.17
N THR A 140 -5.95 13.50 11.91
CA THR A 140 -7.14 12.73 12.33
C THR A 140 -8.11 12.56 11.17
N CYS A 141 -8.77 11.41 11.08
CA CYS A 141 -9.83 11.18 10.10
C CYS A 141 -11.01 12.14 10.37
N SER A 142 -11.45 12.87 9.36
CA SER A 142 -12.65 13.71 9.40
C SER A 142 -13.79 13.04 8.63
N ASP A 143 -15.03 13.20 9.13
CA ASP A 143 -16.24 12.76 8.42
C ASP A 143 -16.44 13.53 7.12
N ASP A 144 -15.95 14.77 7.05
CA ASP A 144 -15.87 15.53 5.82
C ASP A 144 -14.61 15.10 5.06
N LEU A 145 -14.82 14.38 3.96
CA LEU A 145 -13.88 14.33 2.82
C LEU A 145 -13.74 15.71 2.15
N GLY A 146 -14.45 16.72 2.66
CA GLY A 146 -14.18 18.12 2.37
C GLY A 146 -12.75 18.39 2.78
N PHE A 147 -11.87 18.44 1.80
CA PHE A 147 -10.43 18.54 2.01
C PHE A 147 -10.02 19.91 2.60
N GLU A 148 -10.76 20.50 3.53
CA GLU A 148 -10.35 21.72 4.22
C GLU A 148 -9.44 21.31 5.41
N GLY A 149 -8.13 21.44 5.24
CA GLY A 149 -7.19 20.96 6.25
C GLY A 149 -5.72 21.25 5.97
N PRO A 150 -4.82 20.91 6.91
CA PRO A 150 -3.39 20.97 6.69
C PRO A 150 -2.95 20.01 5.58
N LEU A 151 -1.76 20.22 5.03
CA LEU A 151 -1.10 19.29 4.11
C LEU A 151 -1.17 17.86 4.68
N THR A 152 -1.53 16.92 3.81
CA THR A 152 -1.57 15.50 4.15
C THR A 152 -0.87 14.70 3.07
N ASP A 153 -0.36 13.53 3.40
CA ASP A 153 0.20 12.65 2.40
C ASP A 153 -0.92 11.81 1.76
N GLU A 154 -0.91 11.74 0.44
CA GLU A 154 -1.80 10.89 -0.35
C GLU A 154 -0.99 9.76 -0.98
N ILE A 155 -1.51 8.55 -0.87
CA ILE A 155 -1.01 7.38 -1.58
C ILE A 155 -1.68 7.33 -2.96
N LEU A 156 -0.86 7.21 -4.00
CA LEU A 156 -1.30 6.97 -5.37
C LEU A 156 -0.88 5.56 -5.79
N ILE A 157 -1.71 4.88 -6.56
CA ILE A 157 -1.40 3.56 -7.15
C ILE A 157 -1.43 3.71 -8.66
N SER A 158 -0.28 3.56 -9.31
CA SER A 158 -0.22 3.48 -10.77
C SER A 158 -0.15 2.03 -11.21
N LEU A 159 -1.06 1.65 -12.09
CA LEU A 159 -1.06 0.36 -12.77
C LEU A 159 -0.62 0.56 -14.22
N THR A 160 0.06 -0.44 -14.77
CA THR A 160 0.32 -0.58 -16.21
C THR A 160 -0.30 -1.89 -16.69
N ALA A 161 -1.03 -1.82 -17.79
CA ALA A 161 -1.79 -2.90 -18.39
C ALA A 161 -1.43 -3.08 -19.86
N ASP A 162 -1.65 -4.29 -20.37
CA ASP A 162 -1.68 -4.59 -21.81
C ASP A 162 -3.15 -4.55 -22.34
N GLU A 163 -3.40 -5.17 -23.50
CA GLU A 163 -4.73 -5.32 -24.11
C GLU A 163 -5.75 -6.07 -23.25
N ARG A 164 -5.31 -6.92 -22.32
CA ARG A 164 -6.18 -7.66 -21.39
C ARG A 164 -6.67 -6.80 -20.24
N GLY A 165 -5.95 -5.72 -19.93
CA GLY A 165 -6.20 -4.88 -18.77
C GLY A 165 -5.31 -5.22 -17.58
N ALA A 166 -5.65 -4.70 -16.41
CA ALA A 166 -5.01 -5.00 -15.14
C ALA A 166 -5.99 -4.86 -13.98
N HIS A 167 -5.76 -5.61 -12.93
CA HIS A 167 -6.48 -5.53 -11.66
C HIS A 167 -5.52 -5.63 -10.49
N VAL A 168 -5.75 -4.80 -9.47
CA VAL A 168 -5.25 -5.06 -8.11
C VAL A 168 -6.38 -4.76 -7.13
N GLY A 169 -6.42 -5.50 -6.02
CA GLY A 169 -7.35 -5.26 -4.93
C GLY A 169 -6.78 -5.62 -3.56
N ASP A 170 -7.61 -5.49 -2.53
CA ASP A 170 -7.27 -5.78 -1.13
C ASP A 170 -5.98 -5.08 -0.67
N VAL A 171 -5.92 -3.77 -0.87
CA VAL A 171 -4.77 -2.95 -0.48
C VAL A 171 -4.57 -3.05 1.02
N THR A 172 -3.37 -3.45 1.43
CA THR A 172 -2.97 -3.54 2.84
C THR A 172 -1.82 -2.58 3.08
N VAL A 173 -1.99 -1.64 4.00
CA VAL A 173 -0.94 -0.69 4.41
C VAL A 173 -0.46 -1.08 5.80
N THR A 174 0.81 -1.47 5.91
CA THR A 174 1.45 -1.79 7.19
C THR A 174 2.05 -0.54 7.80
N TYR A 175 1.93 -0.40 9.13
CA TYR A 175 2.40 0.78 9.85
C TYR A 175 2.83 0.47 11.28
N LEU A 176 3.70 1.32 11.82
CA LEU A 176 4.15 1.29 13.21
C LEU A 176 3.57 2.46 13.98
N LEU A 177 3.07 2.19 15.18
CA LEU A 177 2.74 3.24 16.15
C LEU A 177 4.00 3.69 16.91
N ALA A 178 3.87 4.80 17.65
CA ALA A 178 4.95 5.35 18.47
C ALA A 178 5.49 4.39 19.55
N ASP A 179 4.67 3.44 20.01
CA ASP A 179 5.05 2.40 20.96
C ASP A 179 5.81 1.21 20.32
N GLY A 180 5.95 1.23 19.00
CA GLY A 180 6.61 0.19 18.20
C GLY A 180 5.72 -1.00 17.86
N SER A 181 4.43 -0.96 18.19
CA SER A 181 3.47 -1.98 17.75
C SER A 181 3.21 -1.87 16.25
N GLU A 182 3.16 -3.01 15.58
CA GLU A 182 2.92 -3.12 14.15
C GLU A 182 1.46 -3.49 13.87
N HIS A 183 0.85 -2.74 12.98
CA HIS A 183 -0.54 -2.89 12.57
C HIS A 183 -0.63 -2.87 11.05
N ALA A 184 -1.76 -3.32 10.52
CA ALA A 184 -2.06 -3.20 9.11
C ALA A 184 -3.52 -2.82 8.91
N VAL A 185 -3.76 -1.77 8.13
CA VAL A 185 -5.11 -1.44 7.65
C VAL A 185 -5.32 -2.12 6.31
N ARG A 186 -6.38 -2.90 6.19
CA ARG A 186 -6.82 -3.51 4.93
C ARG A 186 -8.07 -2.83 4.43
N THR A 187 -8.10 -2.56 3.14
CA THR A 187 -9.26 -2.01 2.45
C THR A 187 -9.65 -2.89 1.26
N SER A 188 -10.94 -3.15 1.09
CA SER A 188 -11.47 -4.02 0.02
C SER A 188 -11.85 -3.20 -1.21
N TRP A 189 -10.93 -2.35 -1.65
CA TRP A 189 -11.08 -1.63 -2.91
C TRP A 189 -10.45 -2.39 -4.07
N ASP A 190 -11.14 -2.35 -5.21
CA ASP A 190 -10.67 -2.90 -6.46
C ASP A 190 -10.34 -1.80 -7.49
N PHE A 191 -9.21 -1.96 -8.17
CA PHE A 191 -8.71 -1.04 -9.18
C PHE A 191 -8.59 -1.76 -10.51
N TYR A 192 -9.35 -1.30 -11.50
CA TYR A 192 -9.37 -1.91 -12.82
C TYR A 192 -8.82 -0.97 -13.89
N LEU A 193 -7.81 -1.43 -14.63
CA LEU A 193 -7.50 -0.92 -15.96
C LEU A 193 -8.17 -1.82 -16.99
N CYS A 194 -9.22 -1.31 -17.61
CA CYS A 194 -10.03 -2.04 -18.56
C CYS A 194 -9.39 -2.01 -19.96
N GLY A 195 -8.70 -3.10 -20.30
CA GLY A 195 -8.16 -3.34 -21.63
C GLY A 195 -9.26 -3.60 -22.67
N SER A 196 -8.89 -3.71 -23.94
CA SER A 196 -9.83 -4.01 -25.03
C SER A 196 -10.42 -5.42 -24.97
N GLU A 197 -9.77 -6.34 -24.27
CA GLU A 197 -10.23 -7.72 -24.08
C GLU A 197 -10.89 -7.96 -22.72
N ALA A 198 -10.95 -6.93 -21.86
CA ALA A 198 -11.56 -7.05 -20.54
C ALA A 198 -13.09 -7.27 -20.66
N PRO A 199 -13.69 -8.16 -19.85
CA PRO A 199 -15.14 -8.33 -19.79
C PRO A 199 -15.88 -7.01 -19.49
N GLU A 200 -17.00 -6.76 -20.16
CA GLU A 200 -17.83 -5.56 -19.92
C GLU A 200 -18.39 -5.53 -18.49
N GLU A 201 -18.52 -6.66 -17.82
CA GLU A 201 -19.02 -6.71 -16.45
C GLU A 201 -18.01 -6.16 -15.42
N LEU A 202 -16.73 -6.11 -15.78
CA LEU A 202 -15.66 -5.50 -14.99
C LEU A 202 -15.41 -4.02 -15.37
N CYS A 203 -16.05 -3.55 -16.45
CA CYS A 203 -15.68 -2.35 -17.22
C CYS A 203 -16.86 -1.50 -17.71
#